data_AF-A0AAV6JMI2-F1
#
_entry.id   AF-A0AAV6JMI2-F1
#
_cell.length_a   1.000
_cell.length_b   1.000
_cell.length_c   1.000
_cell.angle_alpha   90.00
_cell.angle_beta   90.00
_cell.angle_gamma   90.00
#
_symmetry.space_group_name_H-M   'P 1'
#
loop_
_entity.id
_entity.type
_entity.pdbx_description
1 polymer ?
#
loop_
_entity_poly.entity_id
_entity_poly.type
_entity_poly.pdbx_seq_one_letter_code
_entity_poly.pdbx_strand_id
1 'polypeptide(L)'
;MSQCPGQCAWPFHQPVYGPQTLPLVAPNGDVGVDGMVINLATVLAGTVTDPFDSGYFQGPATAPLEAVSACTGIFGSGAYPGYTGSVLTDKTTGSSYNAQGVNGRSTPYFPILASVVLILFALPDPSFATTRKLAALFQQQPLVLNYHNGPLLKGTVTVNLIWYGSFSPVQRSIIADFIQSMSTSADAPPSVASWWQTIENYKDGSSNLVLGTQVLDENCSLGKSLTKSQIVDLASKAPTKGSINVVCTAADVVVDRFCMSNCGTHGSGSTDPKDSQSKFAYAWVGNPMTQCPGQCAWPFHQPTFGPQTPPLVAPNGDVGVDGMVINLATVLAGTVTDPFNNGYFQGPATAPLEAVSACTGIFGSGAYPGYAGSVLTDKATGASYNAQGVSGRKYLLPAMWDPKTSTCKTLV
;
A
#
# COMPACT_ATOMS: atom_id res chain seq x y z
N MET A 1 -10.66 19.48 -1.51
CA MET A 1 -9.59 20.48 -1.69
C MET A 1 -8.39 19.76 -2.30
N SER A 2 -8.04 20.07 -3.54
CA SER A 2 -7.02 19.36 -4.35
C SER A 2 -5.61 19.56 -3.79
N GLN A 3 -4.96 18.49 -3.34
CA GLN A 3 -3.66 18.51 -2.66
C GLN A 3 -2.44 18.71 -3.60
N CYS A 4 -2.54 19.49 -4.68
CA CYS A 4 -1.39 20.00 -5.45
C CYS A 4 -1.86 20.89 -6.62
N PRO A 5 -2.38 22.10 -6.39
CA PRO A 5 -2.55 23.02 -7.50
C PRO A 5 -1.15 23.42 -7.99
N GLY A 6 -0.70 22.93 -9.15
CA GLY A 6 0.51 23.42 -9.82
C GLY A 6 1.78 22.56 -9.76
N GLN A 7 1.89 21.54 -8.91
CA GLN A 7 3.07 20.63 -8.94
C GLN A 7 2.84 19.41 -9.84
N CYS A 8 1.66 18.78 -9.75
CA CYS A 8 1.33 17.59 -10.57
C CYS A 8 0.83 17.95 -11.98
N ALA A 9 0.53 19.23 -12.21
CA ALA A 9 -0.01 19.75 -13.47
C ALA A 9 1.01 20.64 -14.21
N TRP A 10 2.23 20.80 -13.68
CA TRP A 10 3.32 21.46 -14.40
C TRP A 10 3.75 20.55 -15.57
N PRO A 11 3.92 21.06 -16.81
CA PRO A 11 4.07 22.47 -17.22
C PRO A 11 2.78 23.17 -17.68
N PHE A 12 1.62 22.53 -17.54
CA PHE A 12 0.32 23.02 -18.02
C PHE A 12 -0.40 23.95 -17.02
N HIS A 13 0.08 24.03 -15.77
CA HIS A 13 -0.31 25.00 -14.76
C HIS A 13 0.92 25.69 -14.16
N GLN A 14 0.74 26.93 -13.69
CA GLN A 14 1.78 27.67 -12.99
C GLN A 14 2.25 26.89 -11.75
N PRO A 15 3.58 26.75 -11.53
CA PRO A 15 4.08 26.18 -10.30
C PRO A 15 3.80 27.13 -9.12
N VAL A 16 3.52 26.58 -7.94
CA VAL A 16 3.26 27.36 -6.70
C VAL A 16 4.48 28.16 -6.25
N TYR A 17 5.68 27.67 -6.59
CA TYR A 17 6.96 28.29 -6.26
C TYR A 17 7.87 28.26 -7.50
N GLY A 18 8.33 29.42 -7.97
CA GLY A 18 9.24 29.56 -9.13
C GLY A 18 8.94 30.77 -10.03
N PRO A 19 9.75 31.01 -11.08
CA PRO A 19 9.50 32.06 -12.06
C PRO A 19 8.16 31.84 -12.77
N GLN A 20 7.38 32.92 -12.96
CA GLN A 20 6.08 32.89 -13.63
C GLN A 20 6.31 32.78 -15.16
N THR A 21 6.27 31.58 -15.72
CA THR A 21 6.34 31.33 -17.18
C THR A 21 4.96 31.00 -17.72
N LEU A 22 4.59 31.46 -18.91
CA LEU A 22 3.30 31.10 -19.52
C LEU A 22 3.11 29.57 -19.54
N PRO A 23 1.96 29.03 -19.08
CA PRO A 23 1.73 27.59 -19.08
C PRO A 23 1.71 27.03 -20.51
N LEU A 24 2.21 25.81 -20.68
CA LEU A 24 2.08 25.11 -21.95
C LEU A 24 0.62 24.73 -22.21
N VAL A 25 0.26 24.60 -23.49
CA VAL A 25 -1.09 24.18 -23.89
C VAL A 25 -1.12 22.64 -23.99
N ALA A 26 -1.98 22.02 -23.19
CA ALA A 26 -2.16 20.57 -23.11
C ALA A 26 -2.51 19.95 -24.49
N PRO A 27 -1.73 18.97 -25.01
CA PRO A 27 -1.98 18.33 -26.30
C PRO A 27 -3.35 17.70 -26.47
N ASN A 28 -3.89 17.08 -25.43
CA ASN A 28 -5.18 16.40 -25.47
C ASN A 28 -6.33 17.29 -24.97
N GLY A 29 -6.04 18.55 -24.62
CA GLY A 29 -7.02 19.48 -24.04
C GLY A 29 -7.42 19.16 -22.59
N ASP A 30 -6.87 18.11 -21.99
CA ASP A 30 -7.09 17.70 -20.60
C ASP A 30 -5.76 17.66 -19.84
N VAL A 31 -5.57 18.64 -18.96
CA VAL A 31 -4.36 18.80 -18.14
C VAL A 31 -4.10 17.59 -17.24
N GLY A 32 -5.15 16.93 -16.75
CA GLY A 32 -5.02 15.75 -15.90
C GLY A 32 -4.52 14.55 -16.68
N VAL A 33 -5.08 14.32 -17.88
CA VAL A 33 -4.63 13.23 -18.77
C VAL A 33 -3.22 13.47 -19.27
N ASP A 34 -2.89 14.69 -19.73
CA ASP A 34 -1.54 15.02 -20.20
C ASP A 34 -0.51 14.96 -19.05
N GLY A 35 -0.88 15.33 -17.82
CA GLY A 35 -0.06 15.11 -16.62
C GLY A 35 0.16 13.62 -16.30
N MET A 36 -0.87 12.77 -16.48
CA MET A 36 -0.71 11.31 -16.34
C MET A 36 0.23 10.74 -17.39
N VAL A 37 0.19 11.23 -18.63
CA VAL A 37 1.10 10.78 -19.71
C VAL A 37 2.55 11.12 -19.37
N ILE A 38 2.82 12.31 -18.82
CA ILE A 38 4.16 12.70 -18.34
C ILE A 38 4.64 11.77 -17.20
N ASN A 39 3.78 11.52 -16.22
CA ASN A 39 4.13 10.64 -15.09
C ASN A 39 4.35 9.19 -15.55
N LEU A 40 3.51 8.69 -16.46
CA LEU A 40 3.66 7.35 -17.02
C LEU A 40 4.96 7.22 -17.82
N ALA A 41 5.31 8.21 -18.64
CA ALA A 41 6.58 8.22 -19.36
C ALA A 41 7.79 8.24 -18.41
N THR A 42 7.68 8.98 -17.30
CA THR A 42 8.71 9.04 -16.24
C THR A 42 8.89 7.67 -15.58
N VAL A 43 7.80 7.03 -15.17
CA VAL A 43 7.81 5.70 -14.55
C VAL A 43 8.34 4.65 -15.53
N LEU A 44 7.86 4.65 -16.77
CA LEU A 44 8.31 3.69 -17.79
C LEU A 44 9.81 3.82 -18.06
N ALA A 45 10.33 5.04 -18.16
CA ALA A 45 11.76 5.25 -18.34
C ALA A 45 12.55 4.71 -17.13
N GLY A 46 12.12 5.02 -15.90
CA GLY A 46 12.71 4.48 -14.67
C GLY A 46 12.75 2.96 -14.67
N THR A 47 11.61 2.30 -14.97
CA THR A 47 11.54 0.84 -15.05
C THR A 47 12.43 0.20 -16.11
N VAL A 48 12.80 0.93 -17.16
CA VAL A 48 13.69 0.43 -18.22
C VAL A 48 15.16 0.72 -17.90
N THR A 49 15.46 1.87 -17.32
CA THR A 49 16.85 2.28 -17.04
C THR A 49 17.37 1.76 -15.71
N ASP A 50 16.47 1.49 -14.77
CA ASP A 50 16.78 0.97 -13.45
C ASP A 50 15.71 -0.01 -12.91
N PRO A 51 15.51 -1.17 -13.57
CA PRO A 51 14.45 -2.12 -13.20
C PRO A 51 14.60 -2.74 -11.80
N PHE A 52 15.79 -2.66 -11.20
CA PHE A 52 16.16 -3.39 -9.98
C PHE A 52 17.02 -2.53 -9.02
N ASP A 53 16.92 -1.20 -9.09
CA ASP A 53 17.73 -0.26 -8.29
C ASP A 53 19.25 -0.55 -8.35
N SER A 54 19.72 -1.03 -9.51
CA SER A 54 21.11 -1.43 -9.81
C SER A 54 21.54 -1.09 -11.24
N GLY A 55 20.69 -0.35 -11.97
CA GLY A 55 20.92 0.16 -13.31
C GLY A 55 21.51 1.57 -13.30
N TYR A 56 20.99 2.45 -14.16
CA TYR A 56 21.51 3.81 -14.32
C TYR A 56 20.77 4.80 -13.43
N PHE A 57 21.40 5.20 -12.32
CA PHE A 57 20.95 6.27 -11.44
C PHE A 57 22.10 7.17 -10.97
N GLN A 58 21.78 8.37 -10.48
CA GLN A 58 22.72 9.31 -9.86
C GLN A 58 22.39 9.48 -8.37
N GLY A 59 23.41 9.53 -7.51
CA GLY A 59 23.22 9.70 -6.05
C GLY A 59 23.37 8.39 -5.27
N PRO A 60 23.13 8.41 -3.95
CA PRO A 60 23.24 7.21 -3.12
C PRO A 60 22.07 6.26 -3.37
N ALA A 61 22.27 4.95 -3.21
CA ALA A 61 21.22 3.94 -3.36
C ALA A 61 20.02 4.13 -2.40
N THR A 62 20.17 4.96 -1.37
CA THR A 62 19.11 5.33 -0.44
C THR A 62 18.23 6.49 -0.93
N ALA A 63 18.64 7.17 -2.01
CA ALA A 63 17.91 8.24 -2.70
C ALA A 63 18.40 8.39 -4.16
N PRO A 64 18.19 7.37 -5.03
CA PRO A 64 18.62 7.42 -6.41
C PRO A 64 17.82 8.44 -7.23
N LEU A 65 18.51 9.21 -8.08
CA LEU A 65 17.93 10.01 -9.16
C LEU A 65 18.01 9.19 -10.45
N GLU A 66 16.89 8.61 -10.84
CA GLU A 66 16.72 7.84 -12.07
C GLU A 66 16.66 8.73 -13.32
N ALA A 67 16.77 8.14 -14.50
CA ALA A 67 17.02 8.84 -15.76
C ALA A 67 16.06 10.02 -16.07
N VAL A 68 14.78 9.93 -15.72
CA VAL A 68 13.81 11.02 -15.93
C VAL A 68 13.61 11.88 -14.68
N SER A 69 13.75 11.32 -13.47
CA SER A 69 13.64 12.08 -12.22
C SER A 69 14.84 13.01 -12.00
N ALA A 70 16.01 12.67 -12.52
CA ALA A 70 17.18 13.57 -12.59
C ALA A 70 16.94 14.83 -13.45
N CYS A 71 15.99 14.76 -14.38
CA CYS A 71 15.61 15.84 -15.29
C CYS A 71 14.19 16.37 -14.98
N THR A 72 13.72 16.21 -13.73
CA THR A 72 12.43 16.75 -13.30
C THR A 72 12.39 18.24 -13.60
N GLY A 73 11.35 18.70 -14.29
CA GLY A 73 11.24 20.12 -14.60
C GLY A 73 11.80 20.53 -15.96
N ILE A 74 12.25 19.61 -16.82
CA ILE A 74 12.96 19.92 -18.07
C ILE A 74 12.12 19.51 -19.29
N PHE A 75 11.45 20.47 -19.91
CA PHE A 75 10.67 20.27 -21.15
C PHE A 75 11.20 21.16 -22.28
N GLY A 76 11.71 20.55 -23.36
CA GLY A 76 12.18 21.28 -24.54
C GLY A 76 13.64 21.74 -24.47
N SER A 77 14.14 22.34 -25.55
CA SER A 77 15.54 22.79 -25.64
C SER A 77 15.77 24.09 -24.86
N GLY A 78 16.87 24.17 -24.11
CA GLY A 78 17.20 25.32 -23.27
C GLY A 78 16.40 25.44 -21.98
N ALA A 79 15.68 24.38 -21.58
CA ALA A 79 14.99 24.30 -20.30
C ALA A 79 15.97 24.24 -19.11
N TYR A 80 15.58 24.79 -17.98
CA TYR A 80 16.27 24.69 -16.68
C TYR A 80 15.23 24.64 -15.56
N PRO A 81 15.58 24.21 -14.34
CA PRO A 81 14.59 23.99 -13.27
C PRO A 81 13.68 25.22 -13.04
N GLY A 82 12.37 25.03 -13.19
CA GLY A 82 11.36 26.09 -13.08
C GLY A 82 11.11 26.89 -14.36
N TYR A 83 11.73 26.55 -15.49
CA TYR A 83 11.56 27.20 -16.78
C TYR A 83 11.41 26.18 -17.92
N THR A 84 10.27 26.20 -18.61
CA THR A 84 10.06 25.38 -19.81
C THR A 84 10.91 25.92 -20.96
N GLY A 85 11.69 25.04 -21.59
CA GLY A 85 12.46 25.34 -22.79
C GLY A 85 11.56 25.44 -24.04
N SER A 86 12.21 25.58 -25.19
CA SER A 86 11.49 25.65 -26.46
C SER A 86 10.90 24.29 -26.81
N VAL A 87 9.57 24.24 -26.95
CA VAL A 87 8.79 23.08 -27.40
C VAL A 87 8.07 23.42 -28.71
N LEU A 88 7.69 22.40 -29.48
CA LEU A 88 6.93 22.60 -30.71
C LEU A 88 5.50 23.05 -30.38
N THR A 89 4.90 23.83 -31.27
CA THR A 89 3.51 24.26 -31.16
C THR A 89 2.74 23.81 -32.39
N ASP A 90 1.61 23.11 -32.17
CA ASP A 90 0.69 22.76 -33.25
C ASP A 90 0.01 24.03 -33.74
N LYS A 91 0.14 24.33 -35.04
CA LYS A 91 -0.38 25.57 -35.63
C LYS A 91 -1.91 25.62 -35.69
N THR A 92 -2.57 24.48 -35.55
CA THR A 92 -4.02 24.32 -35.65
C THR A 92 -4.67 24.37 -34.27
N THR A 93 -4.11 23.67 -33.31
CA THR A 93 -4.69 23.55 -31.96
C THR A 93 -4.04 24.49 -30.94
N GLY A 94 -2.86 25.04 -31.24
CA GLY A 94 -2.05 25.79 -30.28
C GLY A 94 -1.35 24.92 -29.23
N SER A 95 -1.49 23.59 -29.32
CA SER A 95 -0.95 22.63 -28.35
C SER A 95 0.58 22.61 -28.36
N SER A 96 1.18 22.49 -27.17
CA SER A 96 2.62 22.44 -26.98
C SER A 96 3.12 21.00 -26.82
N TYR A 97 4.12 20.58 -27.60
CA TYR A 97 4.62 19.20 -27.57
C TYR A 97 6.13 19.11 -27.87
N ASN A 98 6.79 18.08 -27.35
CA ASN A 98 8.21 17.76 -27.62
C ASN A 98 8.41 16.36 -28.23
N ALA A 99 7.33 15.58 -28.34
CA ALA A 99 7.28 14.27 -29.00
C ALA A 99 5.93 14.10 -29.70
N GLN A 100 5.88 13.33 -30.79
CA GLN A 100 4.66 13.07 -31.56
C GLN A 100 4.36 11.57 -31.57
N GLY A 101 3.10 11.20 -31.29
CA GLY A 101 2.62 9.83 -31.43
C GLY A 101 2.53 9.37 -32.88
N VAL A 102 2.32 8.06 -33.09
CA VAL A 102 2.15 7.48 -34.42
C VAL A 102 0.86 8.02 -35.06
N ASN A 103 0.94 8.54 -36.29
CA ASN A 103 -0.14 9.14 -37.12
C ASN A 103 -0.55 10.61 -36.84
N GLY A 104 0.40 11.51 -36.56
CA GLY A 104 0.10 12.92 -36.30
C GLY A 104 -0.05 13.86 -37.52
N ARG A 105 -1.08 13.73 -38.37
CA ARG A 105 -1.53 14.84 -39.25
C ARG A 105 -3.03 14.81 -39.56
N SER A 106 -3.68 15.96 -39.36
CA SER A 106 -5.04 16.31 -39.76
C SER A 106 -5.09 16.96 -41.16
N THR A 107 -5.69 16.30 -42.17
CA THR A 107 -6.32 16.89 -43.40
C THR A 107 -6.98 15.79 -44.27
N PRO A 108 -7.98 16.10 -45.14
CA PRO A 108 -9.13 15.24 -45.39
C PRO A 108 -8.93 14.17 -46.48
N TYR A 109 -9.57 13.02 -46.23
CA TYR A 109 -9.58 11.82 -47.07
C TYR A 109 -10.51 11.96 -48.27
N PHE A 110 -10.02 11.87 -49.51
CA PHE A 110 -10.87 11.45 -50.64
C PHE A 110 -10.20 10.73 -51.84
N PRO A 111 -8.86 10.67 -52.03
CA PRO A 111 -8.32 9.87 -53.14
C PRO A 111 -7.75 8.49 -52.75
N ILE A 112 -7.57 8.18 -51.45
CA ILE A 112 -6.93 6.92 -51.01
C ILE A 112 -7.93 5.75 -50.91
N LEU A 113 -9.22 6.04 -50.68
CA LEU A 113 -10.27 5.02 -50.65
C LEU A 113 -10.46 4.32 -52.01
N ALA A 114 -10.19 5.01 -53.13
CA ALA A 114 -10.27 4.41 -54.46
C ALA A 114 -9.14 3.40 -54.74
N SER A 115 -7.95 3.61 -54.16
CA SER A 115 -6.80 2.74 -54.37
C SER A 115 -6.82 1.47 -53.50
N VAL A 116 -7.42 1.53 -52.30
CA VAL A 116 -7.52 0.38 -51.39
C VAL A 116 -8.61 -0.60 -51.82
N VAL A 117 -9.72 -0.11 -52.40
CA VAL A 117 -10.81 -0.96 -52.91
C VAL A 117 -10.37 -1.80 -54.12
N LEU A 118 -9.47 -1.29 -54.96
CA LEU A 118 -8.95 -2.04 -56.11
C LEU A 118 -7.95 -3.15 -55.73
N ILE A 119 -7.29 -3.05 -54.58
CA ILE A 119 -6.35 -4.08 -54.10
C ILE A 119 -7.09 -5.23 -53.38
N LEU A 120 -8.28 -4.95 -52.83
CA LEU A 120 -9.11 -5.95 -52.13
C LEU A 120 -9.88 -6.91 -53.06
N PHE A 121 -9.98 -6.65 -54.36
CA PHE A 121 -10.60 -7.56 -55.34
C PHE A 121 -9.59 -8.46 -56.08
N ALA A 122 -8.29 -8.36 -55.78
CA ALA A 122 -7.24 -9.09 -56.50
C ALA A 122 -6.63 -10.29 -55.73
N LEU A 123 -7.17 -10.65 -54.56
CA LEU A 123 -6.67 -11.80 -53.79
C LEU A 123 -7.80 -12.81 -53.52
N PRO A 124 -7.61 -14.10 -53.83
CA PRO A 124 -8.58 -15.14 -53.51
C PRO A 124 -8.61 -15.43 -51.98
N ASP A 125 -9.83 -15.53 -51.45
CA ASP A 125 -10.23 -15.99 -50.11
C ASP A 125 -9.67 -17.39 -49.72
N PRO A 126 -9.86 -17.89 -48.47
CA PRO A 126 -9.73 -17.26 -47.14
C PRO A 126 -8.96 -18.20 -46.17
N SER A 127 -8.29 -17.71 -45.11
CA SER A 127 -7.94 -18.55 -43.95
C SER A 127 -7.33 -17.77 -42.77
N PHE A 128 -8.01 -17.85 -41.62
CA PHE A 128 -7.55 -17.57 -40.25
C PHE A 128 -7.07 -16.15 -39.94
N ALA A 129 -8.02 -15.24 -39.73
CA ALA A 129 -7.79 -14.05 -38.92
C ALA A 129 -7.80 -14.43 -37.43
N THR A 130 -6.61 -14.58 -36.84
CA THR A 130 -6.43 -14.59 -35.38
C THR A 130 -6.33 -13.14 -34.91
N THR A 131 -7.32 -12.69 -34.15
CA THR A 131 -7.36 -11.38 -33.50
C THR A 131 -6.09 -11.19 -32.66
N ARG A 132 -5.18 -10.29 -33.07
CA ARG A 132 -4.03 -9.90 -32.25
C ARG A 132 -4.53 -9.15 -31.01
N LYS A 133 -4.67 -9.86 -29.90
CA LYS A 133 -4.76 -9.27 -28.56
C LYS A 133 -3.44 -8.58 -28.25
N LEU A 134 -3.44 -7.25 -28.15
CA LEU A 134 -2.42 -6.53 -27.37
C LEU A 134 -2.70 -6.76 -25.89
N ALA A 135 -2.34 -7.94 -25.41
CA ALA A 135 -2.07 -8.18 -24.00
C ALA A 135 -0.57 -8.45 -23.92
N ALA A 136 0.23 -7.38 -23.84
CA ALA A 136 1.55 -7.51 -23.26
C ALA A 136 1.31 -7.89 -21.79
N LEU A 137 1.22 -9.20 -21.53
CA LEU A 137 1.28 -9.77 -20.19
C LEU A 137 2.65 -9.36 -19.63
N PHE A 138 2.68 -8.29 -18.84
CA PHE A 138 3.62 -8.25 -17.73
C PHE A 138 3.27 -9.52 -16.95
N GLN A 139 4.07 -10.58 -17.10
CA GLN A 139 3.95 -11.73 -16.22
C GLN A 139 4.30 -11.21 -14.83
N GLN A 140 3.29 -10.79 -14.07
CA GLN A 140 3.46 -10.65 -12.63
C GLN A 140 4.04 -11.97 -12.18
N GLN A 141 5.20 -11.91 -11.52
CA GLN A 141 5.73 -13.11 -10.88
C GLN A 141 4.59 -13.72 -10.07
N PRO A 142 4.30 -15.02 -10.23
CA PRO A 142 3.28 -15.66 -9.43
C PRO A 142 3.54 -15.32 -7.97
N LEU A 143 2.53 -14.76 -7.30
CA LEU A 143 2.63 -14.48 -5.88
C LEU A 143 2.81 -15.84 -5.18
N VAL A 144 3.96 -16.03 -4.56
CA VAL A 144 4.37 -17.21 -3.80
C VAL A 144 5.24 -16.71 -2.65
N LEU A 145 4.69 -16.74 -1.44
CA LEU A 145 5.49 -16.49 -0.23
C LEU A 145 6.43 -17.67 0.01
N ASN A 146 7.70 -17.49 -0.29
CA ASN A 146 8.72 -18.50 -0.07
C ASN A 146 9.08 -18.56 1.42
N TYR A 147 9.33 -19.77 1.92
CA TYR A 147 9.87 -19.97 3.25
C TYR A 147 11.40 -20.00 3.22
N HIS A 148 12.04 -19.08 3.92
CA HIS A 148 13.49 -18.85 3.91
C HIS A 148 14.22 -19.55 5.07
N ASN A 149 13.60 -20.57 5.66
CA ASN A 149 14.15 -21.45 6.71
C ASN A 149 14.48 -20.78 8.06
N GLY A 150 14.02 -19.56 8.27
CA GLY A 150 14.11 -18.85 9.55
C GLY A 150 13.03 -19.26 10.56
N PRO A 151 13.22 -18.93 11.85
CA PRO A 151 12.27 -19.31 12.88
C PRO A 151 10.93 -18.59 12.71
N LEU A 152 9.84 -19.29 13.06
CA LEU A 152 8.48 -18.77 13.12
C LEU A 152 8.01 -18.71 14.57
N LEU A 153 7.07 -17.83 14.90
CA LEU A 153 6.49 -17.80 16.25
C LEU A 153 5.29 -18.75 16.31
N LYS A 154 5.47 -19.92 16.94
CA LYS A 154 4.48 -21.01 17.01
C LYS A 154 4.12 -21.39 18.43
N GLY A 155 3.02 -22.12 18.58
CA GLY A 155 2.45 -22.43 19.90
C GLY A 155 1.81 -21.20 20.53
N THR A 156 1.84 -21.09 21.85
CA THR A 156 1.28 -19.93 22.56
C THR A 156 2.27 -18.77 22.56
N VAL A 157 1.86 -17.64 22.00
CA VAL A 157 2.67 -16.42 21.91
C VAL A 157 1.95 -15.30 22.64
N THR A 158 2.63 -14.67 23.60
CA THR A 158 2.04 -13.56 24.38
C THR A 158 2.14 -12.25 23.61
N VAL A 159 1.05 -11.50 23.47
CA VAL A 159 1.05 -10.17 22.84
C VAL A 159 0.94 -9.12 23.93
N ASN A 160 2.04 -8.44 24.21
CA ASN A 160 2.05 -7.31 25.14
C ASN A 160 1.74 -6.02 24.38
N LEU A 161 0.96 -5.13 24.99
CA LEU A 161 0.58 -3.84 24.40
C LEU A 161 1.29 -2.70 25.12
N ILE A 162 1.95 -1.83 24.38
CA ILE A 162 2.57 -0.60 24.88
C ILE A 162 1.80 0.57 24.27
N TRP A 163 0.99 1.22 25.10
CA TRP A 163 0.16 2.36 24.72
C TRP A 163 0.93 3.66 24.88
N TYR A 164 1.31 4.28 23.77
CA TYR A 164 2.11 5.49 23.77
C TYR A 164 1.29 6.70 23.33
N GLY A 165 1.02 7.61 24.26
CA GLY A 165 0.12 8.76 24.09
C GLY A 165 -1.31 8.50 24.57
N SER A 166 -2.22 9.41 24.21
CA SER A 166 -3.57 9.46 24.76
C SER A 166 -4.53 8.53 24.01
N PHE A 167 -4.86 7.39 24.63
CA PHE A 167 -5.91 6.48 24.18
C PHE A 167 -7.07 6.47 25.17
N SER A 168 -8.30 6.59 24.68
CA SER A 168 -9.46 6.40 25.54
C SER A 168 -9.59 4.94 25.99
N PRO A 169 -10.27 4.65 27.11
CA PRO A 169 -10.54 3.27 27.52
C PRO A 169 -11.26 2.45 26.43
N VAL A 170 -12.15 3.09 25.66
CA VAL A 170 -12.85 2.46 24.55
C VAL A 170 -11.89 2.07 23.43
N GLN A 171 -10.98 2.97 23.03
CA GLN A 171 -9.98 2.70 22.00
C GLN A 171 -9.06 1.54 22.40
N ARG A 172 -8.59 1.53 23.66
CA ARG A 172 -7.78 0.42 24.19
C ARG A 172 -8.56 -0.90 24.19
N SER A 173 -9.84 -0.88 24.57
CA SER A 173 -10.68 -2.09 24.59
C SER A 173 -10.86 -2.71 23.20
N ILE A 174 -11.04 -1.91 22.15
CA ILE A 174 -11.23 -2.42 20.77
C ILE A 174 -10.03 -3.28 20.34
N ILE A 175 -8.81 -2.78 20.53
CA ILE A 175 -7.58 -3.50 20.14
C ILE A 175 -7.31 -4.69 21.08
N ALA A 176 -7.53 -4.54 22.39
CA ALA A 176 -7.36 -5.64 23.34
C ALA A 176 -8.34 -6.80 23.06
N ASP A 177 -9.61 -6.48 22.80
CA ASP A 177 -10.64 -7.44 22.41
C ASP A 177 -10.30 -8.10 21.07
N PHE A 178 -9.75 -7.36 20.11
CA PHE A 178 -9.29 -7.93 18.84
C PHE A 178 -8.24 -9.02 19.03
N ILE A 179 -7.22 -8.78 19.87
CA ILE A 179 -6.18 -9.78 20.17
C ILE A 179 -6.80 -11.00 20.86
N GLN A 180 -7.67 -10.79 21.84
CA GLN A 180 -8.37 -11.90 22.52
C GLN A 180 -9.21 -12.73 21.54
N SER A 181 -9.82 -12.08 20.55
CA SER A 181 -10.68 -12.72 19.54
C SER A 181 -9.95 -13.70 18.63
N MET A 182 -8.62 -13.66 18.56
CA MET A 182 -7.83 -14.59 17.73
C MET A 182 -7.77 -16.01 18.30
N SER A 183 -7.88 -16.16 19.62
CA SER A 183 -7.75 -17.45 20.32
C SER A 183 -9.06 -17.99 20.88
N THR A 184 -10.14 -17.20 20.85
CA THR A 184 -11.46 -17.66 21.31
C THR A 184 -12.17 -18.44 20.21
N SER A 185 -12.60 -19.67 20.50
CA SER A 185 -13.54 -20.38 19.62
C SER A 185 -14.80 -19.54 19.47
N ALA A 186 -15.09 -19.07 18.25
CA ALA A 186 -16.24 -18.24 17.98
C ALA A 186 -17.52 -19.07 17.89
N ASP A 187 -18.63 -18.54 18.43
CA ASP A 187 -19.94 -19.21 18.39
C ASP A 187 -20.51 -19.33 16.97
N ALA A 188 -20.13 -18.43 16.03
CA ALA A 188 -20.50 -18.53 14.61
C ALA A 188 -19.51 -17.82 13.65
N PRO A 189 -19.05 -18.47 12.56
CA PRO A 189 -18.28 -17.80 11.51
C PRO A 189 -19.14 -16.82 10.68
N PRO A 190 -18.54 -15.79 10.06
CA PRO A 190 -17.10 -15.53 10.06
C PRO A 190 -16.62 -14.81 11.34
N SER A 191 -15.42 -15.16 11.80
CA SER A 191 -14.83 -14.70 13.07
C SER A 191 -13.34 -14.37 12.95
N VAL A 192 -12.82 -13.57 13.90
CA VAL A 192 -11.39 -13.26 13.99
C VAL A 192 -10.56 -14.55 14.15
N ALA A 193 -11.02 -15.50 14.97
CA ALA A 193 -10.36 -16.79 15.14
C ALA A 193 -10.32 -17.59 13.83
N SER A 194 -11.42 -17.65 13.06
CA SER A 194 -11.44 -18.35 11.76
C SER A 194 -10.56 -17.70 10.70
N TRP A 195 -10.34 -16.38 10.80
CA TRP A 195 -9.37 -15.67 9.96
C TRP A 195 -7.95 -16.08 10.34
N TRP A 196 -7.64 -16.04 11.65
CA TRP A 196 -6.34 -16.37 12.21
C TRP A 196 -5.94 -17.84 11.98
N GLN A 197 -6.90 -18.76 11.90
CA GLN A 197 -6.65 -20.17 11.52
C GLN A 197 -5.91 -20.35 10.19
N THR A 198 -5.91 -19.34 9.31
CA THR A 198 -5.10 -19.40 8.07
C THR A 198 -3.60 -19.50 8.37
N ILE A 199 -3.12 -19.01 9.53
CA ILE A 199 -1.74 -19.16 9.98
C ILE A 199 -1.33 -20.64 10.15
N GLU A 200 -2.27 -21.54 10.42
CA GLU A 200 -2.00 -22.99 10.54
C GLU A 200 -1.53 -23.63 9.23
N ASN A 201 -1.78 -22.97 8.09
CA ASN A 201 -1.32 -23.44 6.80
C ASN A 201 0.15 -23.13 6.53
N TYR A 202 0.77 -22.26 7.32
CA TYR A 202 2.20 -21.99 7.27
C TYR A 202 2.97 -23.11 8.01
N LYS A 203 4.26 -23.27 7.69
CA LYS A 203 5.11 -24.30 8.30
C LYS A 203 5.04 -24.26 9.83
N ASP A 204 5.23 -25.41 10.47
CA ASP A 204 5.28 -25.61 11.92
C ASP A 204 3.95 -25.35 12.67
N GLY A 205 2.83 -25.21 11.95
CA GLY A 205 1.48 -25.30 12.50
C GLY A 205 0.94 -24.00 13.08
N SER A 206 0.18 -24.09 14.19
CA SER A 206 -0.60 -22.98 14.75
C SER A 206 0.22 -22.00 15.60
N SER A 207 -0.28 -20.77 15.68
CA SER A 207 0.18 -19.72 16.58
C SER A 207 -1.03 -19.22 17.37
N ASN A 208 -1.06 -19.42 18.69
CA ASN A 208 -2.16 -18.99 19.55
C ASN A 208 -1.75 -17.69 20.25
N LEU A 209 -2.32 -16.56 19.82
CA LEU A 209 -2.01 -15.26 20.39
C LEU A 209 -2.83 -15.02 21.66
N VAL A 210 -2.15 -14.77 22.78
CA VAL A 210 -2.80 -14.47 24.06
C VAL A 210 -2.45 -13.05 24.49
N LEU A 211 -3.45 -12.29 24.93
CA LEU A 211 -3.20 -10.94 25.44
C LEU A 211 -2.36 -11.01 26.71
N GLY A 212 -1.25 -10.27 26.71
CA GLY A 212 -0.32 -10.17 27.83
C GLY A 212 -0.45 -8.88 28.61
N THR A 213 0.69 -8.39 29.07
CA THR A 213 0.79 -7.16 29.86
C THR A 213 0.47 -5.94 29.00
N GLN A 214 -0.16 -4.94 29.61
CA GLN A 214 -0.40 -3.64 28.98
C GLN A 214 0.37 -2.55 29.74
N VAL A 215 1.22 -1.82 29.03
CA VAL A 215 2.02 -0.70 29.56
C VAL A 215 1.43 0.61 29.06
N LEU A 216 1.18 1.55 29.96
CA LEU A 216 0.66 2.87 29.62
C LEU A 216 1.77 3.92 29.73
N ASP A 217 2.00 4.66 28.64
CA ASP A 217 2.92 5.79 28.53
C ASP A 217 2.16 7.00 27.98
N GLU A 218 1.16 7.46 28.75
CA GLU A 218 0.24 8.53 28.35
C GLU A 218 0.92 9.90 28.23
N ASN A 219 2.03 10.09 28.96
CA ASN A 219 2.82 11.32 28.96
C ASN A 219 3.82 11.42 27.80
N CYS A 220 3.88 10.41 26.94
CA CYS A 220 4.85 10.30 25.85
C CYS A 220 6.30 10.49 26.33
N SER A 221 6.85 9.53 27.09
CA SER A 221 8.15 9.68 27.79
C SER A 221 9.35 10.05 26.89
N LEU A 222 9.26 9.80 25.58
CA LEU A 222 10.29 10.10 24.56
C LEU A 222 9.90 11.27 23.64
N GLY A 223 8.83 12.01 23.97
CA GLY A 223 8.25 13.06 23.13
C GLY A 223 7.22 12.54 22.12
N LYS A 224 6.58 13.43 21.37
CA LYS A 224 5.53 13.10 20.37
C LYS A 224 6.07 12.85 18.96
N SER A 225 7.38 12.84 18.78
CA SER A 225 8.04 12.48 17.53
C SER A 225 8.99 11.34 17.81
N LEU A 226 8.72 10.17 17.22
CA LEU A 226 9.47 8.95 17.49
C LEU A 226 10.24 8.47 16.25
N THR A 227 11.48 8.09 16.47
CA THR A 227 12.27 7.35 15.48
C THR A 227 12.01 5.85 15.57
N LYS A 228 12.42 5.09 14.54
CA LYS A 228 12.32 3.63 14.55
C LYS A 228 13.07 2.99 15.73
N SER A 229 14.23 3.52 16.14
CA SER A 229 14.98 2.98 17.29
C SER A 229 14.22 3.19 18.59
N GLN A 230 13.56 4.34 18.77
CA GLN A 230 12.73 4.61 19.95
C GLN A 230 11.52 3.67 20.04
N ILE A 231 10.96 3.24 18.91
CA ILE A 231 9.92 2.18 18.91
C ILE A 231 10.46 0.88 19.49
N VAL A 232 11.70 0.48 19.14
CA VAL A 232 12.35 -0.71 19.72
C VAL A 232 12.60 -0.53 21.22
N ASP A 233 13.05 0.65 21.64
CA ASP A 233 13.26 0.96 23.07
C ASP A 233 11.94 0.85 23.85
N LEU A 234 10.84 1.38 23.31
CA LEU A 234 9.50 1.27 23.90
C LEU A 234 9.05 -0.20 23.97
N ALA A 235 9.25 -0.96 22.90
CA ALA A 235 8.93 -2.38 22.87
C ALA A 235 9.74 -3.18 23.89
N SER A 236 10.98 -2.78 24.20
CA SER A 236 11.83 -3.44 25.21
C SER A 236 11.33 -3.29 26.65
N LYS A 237 10.41 -2.34 26.93
CA LYS A 237 9.85 -2.09 28.27
C LYS A 237 8.93 -3.20 28.79
N ALA A 238 8.44 -4.08 27.92
CA ALA A 238 7.58 -5.21 28.28
C ALA A 238 8.37 -6.54 28.25
N PRO A 239 7.90 -7.60 28.96
CA PRO A 239 8.56 -8.91 28.90
C PRO A 239 8.74 -9.39 27.45
N THR A 240 9.93 -9.84 27.09
CA THR A 240 10.34 -10.14 25.70
C THR A 240 10.39 -11.63 25.35
N LYS A 241 10.42 -12.50 26.36
CA LYS A 241 10.54 -13.95 26.16
C LYS A 241 9.21 -14.56 25.74
N GLY A 242 9.18 -15.19 24.57
CA GLY A 242 7.97 -15.87 24.06
C GLY A 242 6.81 -14.90 23.77
N SER A 243 7.14 -13.64 23.49
CA SER A 243 6.17 -12.57 23.30
C SER A 243 6.43 -11.74 22.05
N ILE A 244 5.37 -11.06 21.61
CA ILE A 244 5.40 -9.97 20.66
C ILE A 244 5.06 -8.71 21.44
N ASN A 245 5.95 -7.73 21.42
CA ASN A 245 5.71 -6.45 22.08
C ASN A 245 5.20 -5.44 21.04
N VAL A 246 3.92 -5.09 21.14
CA VAL A 246 3.24 -4.21 20.17
C VAL A 246 3.18 -2.80 20.73
N VAL A 247 3.80 -1.84 20.02
CA VAL A 247 3.70 -0.42 20.35
C VAL A 247 2.54 0.19 19.56
N CYS A 248 1.54 0.71 20.27
CA CYS A 248 0.41 1.43 19.71
C CYS A 248 0.61 2.93 19.97
N THR A 249 0.78 3.74 18.92
CA THR A 249 0.94 5.20 19.07
C THR A 249 -0.37 5.94 18.82
N ALA A 250 -0.71 6.88 19.71
CA ALA A 250 -1.92 7.69 19.63
C ALA A 250 -1.90 8.63 18.40
N ALA A 251 -3.05 9.22 18.07
CA ALA A 251 -3.22 10.01 16.85
C ALA A 251 -2.33 11.27 16.81
N ASP A 252 -1.96 11.81 17.95
CA ASP A 252 -1.11 13.00 18.05
C ASP A 252 0.39 12.70 18.13
N VAL A 253 0.80 11.44 17.92
CA VAL A 253 2.20 11.01 17.88
C VAL A 253 2.63 10.80 16.43
N VAL A 254 3.72 11.46 16.05
CA VAL A 254 4.39 11.32 14.76
C VAL A 254 5.47 10.25 14.88
N VAL A 255 5.52 9.33 13.93
CA VAL A 255 6.57 8.31 13.84
C VAL A 255 7.22 8.39 12.47
N ASP A 256 8.54 8.26 12.40
CA ASP A 256 9.29 8.28 11.16
C ASP A 256 8.67 7.35 10.10
N ARG A 257 8.39 7.90 8.91
CA ARG A 257 7.78 7.23 7.75
C ARG A 257 6.37 6.69 7.94
N PHE A 258 5.71 6.97 9.07
CA PHE A 258 4.26 6.76 9.19
C PHE A 258 3.55 7.53 8.07
N CYS A 259 2.53 6.92 7.46
CA CYS A 259 1.75 7.52 6.38
C CYS A 259 2.50 7.78 5.07
N MET A 260 3.79 7.47 4.97
CA MET A 260 4.55 7.62 3.72
C MET A 260 4.65 6.28 3.01
N SER A 261 5.26 5.30 3.69
CA SER A 261 5.50 3.98 3.14
C SER A 261 4.67 2.90 3.84
N ASN A 262 4.34 3.09 5.12
CA ASN A 262 3.71 2.07 5.95
C ASN A 262 2.76 2.67 6.99
N CYS A 263 1.79 1.86 7.41
CA CYS A 263 0.82 2.16 8.47
C CYS A 263 1.13 1.43 9.79
N GLY A 264 2.14 0.57 9.75
CA GLY A 264 2.67 -0.22 10.84
C GLY A 264 3.93 -0.96 10.38
N THR A 265 4.69 -1.54 11.31
CA THR A 265 5.87 -2.35 10.98
C THR A 265 6.03 -3.44 12.02
N HIS A 266 6.73 -4.51 11.69
CA HIS A 266 7.25 -5.45 12.68
C HIS A 266 8.76 -5.63 12.47
N GLY A 267 9.40 -6.27 13.44
CA GLY A 267 10.80 -6.61 13.36
C GLY A 267 11.30 -7.21 14.66
N SER A 268 12.63 -7.18 14.85
CA SER A 268 13.26 -7.70 16.05
C SER A 268 14.19 -6.71 16.73
N GLY A 269 14.22 -6.77 18.06
CA GLY A 269 15.21 -6.09 18.90
C GLY A 269 16.14 -7.09 19.57
N SER A 270 17.26 -6.63 20.12
CA SER A 270 18.19 -7.47 20.89
C SER A 270 17.83 -7.41 22.38
N THR A 271 17.75 -8.57 23.04
CA THR A 271 17.59 -8.68 24.49
C THR A 271 18.93 -8.69 25.24
N ASP A 272 20.01 -9.12 24.57
CA ASP A 272 21.39 -9.00 25.07
C ASP A 272 22.30 -8.57 23.91
N PRO A 273 22.89 -7.37 23.95
CA PRO A 273 23.81 -6.90 22.91
C PRO A 273 25.04 -7.81 22.69
N LYS A 274 25.38 -8.67 23.66
CA LYS A 274 26.51 -9.61 23.59
C LYS A 274 26.13 -10.95 22.98
N ASP A 275 24.84 -11.24 22.82
CA ASP A 275 24.34 -12.47 22.22
C ASP A 275 23.45 -12.14 21.01
N SER A 276 24.00 -12.35 19.81
CA SER A 276 23.31 -12.09 18.55
C SER A 276 22.08 -12.98 18.32
N GLN A 277 21.92 -14.06 19.09
CA GLN A 277 20.75 -14.94 19.09
C GLN A 277 19.68 -14.51 20.08
N SER A 278 20.03 -13.66 21.04
CA SER A 278 19.13 -13.10 22.05
C SER A 278 18.33 -11.96 21.42
N LYS A 279 17.25 -12.32 20.72
CA LYS A 279 16.33 -11.39 20.05
C LYS A 279 14.90 -11.56 20.54
N PHE A 280 14.11 -10.49 20.40
CA PHE A 280 12.67 -10.49 20.63
C PHE A 280 11.93 -9.88 19.45
N ALA A 281 10.70 -10.32 19.22
CA ALA A 281 9.85 -9.76 18.16
C ALA A 281 9.05 -8.57 18.70
N TYR A 282 8.92 -7.54 17.88
CA TYR A 282 8.07 -6.39 18.15
C TYR A 282 7.24 -6.02 16.93
N ALA A 283 6.13 -5.35 17.18
CA ALA A 283 5.34 -4.70 16.15
C ALA A 283 5.00 -3.27 16.57
N TRP A 284 4.64 -2.45 15.60
CA TRP A 284 4.15 -1.11 15.81
C TRP A 284 3.00 -0.80 14.85
N VAL A 285 1.99 -0.12 15.36
CA VAL A 285 0.89 0.45 14.59
C VAL A 285 0.59 1.86 15.08
N GLY A 286 0.39 2.77 14.13
CA GLY A 286 0.03 4.16 14.44
C GLY A 286 -1.45 4.43 14.20
N ASN A 287 -2.05 5.29 15.04
CA ASN A 287 -3.39 5.81 14.77
C ASN A 287 -3.34 6.84 13.62
N PRO A 288 -3.99 6.57 12.48
CA PRO A 288 -3.83 7.42 11.30
C PRO A 288 -4.75 8.63 11.25
N MET A 289 -5.67 8.79 12.21
CA MET A 289 -6.82 9.68 12.08
C MET A 289 -6.47 11.15 11.77
N THR A 290 -5.33 11.64 12.27
CA THR A 290 -4.86 13.02 12.11
C THR A 290 -3.87 13.21 10.97
N GLN A 291 -3.19 12.15 10.53
CA GLN A 291 -2.05 12.22 9.61
C GLN A 291 -2.40 11.69 8.22
N CYS A 292 -3.07 10.54 8.12
CA CYS A 292 -3.38 9.89 6.84
C CYS A 292 -4.57 8.91 6.90
N PRO A 293 -5.76 9.36 7.35
CA PRO A 293 -6.90 8.46 7.47
C PRO A 293 -7.28 7.82 6.12
N GLY A 294 -7.14 8.55 5.01
CA GLY A 294 -7.41 8.02 3.66
C GLY A 294 -6.46 6.92 3.17
N GLN A 295 -5.29 6.74 3.80
CA GLN A 295 -4.35 5.68 3.43
C GLN A 295 -4.40 4.52 4.42
N CYS A 296 -4.24 4.82 5.72
CA CYS A 296 -4.06 3.82 6.75
C CYS A 296 -5.35 3.42 7.47
N ALA A 297 -6.46 4.12 7.24
CA ALA A 297 -7.80 3.70 7.67
C ALA A 297 -8.73 3.40 6.49
N TRP A 298 -8.21 3.28 5.27
CA TRP A 298 -9.00 2.74 4.15
C TRP A 298 -9.42 1.30 4.49
N PRO A 299 -10.69 0.91 4.30
CA PRO A 299 -11.74 1.59 3.52
C PRO A 299 -12.73 2.46 4.33
N PHE A 300 -12.43 2.80 5.58
CA PHE A 300 -13.31 3.61 6.46
C PHE A 300 -13.18 5.12 6.29
N HIS A 301 -12.21 5.56 5.49
CA HIS A 301 -12.05 6.95 5.11
C HIS A 301 -11.81 7.07 3.61
N GLN A 302 -12.21 8.22 3.04
CA GLN A 302 -12.03 8.50 1.63
C GLN A 302 -10.54 8.47 1.27
N PRO A 303 -10.12 7.67 0.26
CA PRO A 303 -8.72 7.57 -0.10
C PRO A 303 -8.23 8.84 -0.79
N THR A 304 -6.97 9.22 -0.52
CA THR A 304 -6.35 10.40 -1.12
C THR A 304 -6.22 10.30 -2.65
N PHE A 305 -6.03 9.07 -3.15
CA PHE A 305 -5.87 8.75 -4.57
C PHE A 305 -6.70 7.52 -4.94
N GLY A 306 -7.01 7.36 -6.24
CA GLY A 306 -7.80 6.24 -6.74
C GLY A 306 -9.32 6.48 -6.68
N PRO A 307 -10.13 5.42 -6.88
CA PRO A 307 -11.59 5.53 -6.90
C PRO A 307 -12.15 6.18 -5.63
N GLN A 308 -12.98 7.20 -5.81
CA GLN A 308 -13.57 7.99 -4.73
C GLN A 308 -14.92 7.44 -4.30
N THR A 309 -15.00 6.13 -4.09
CA THR A 309 -16.21 5.46 -3.60
C THR A 309 -16.50 5.91 -2.16
N PRO A 310 -17.79 5.98 -1.75
CA PRO A 310 -18.13 6.30 -0.37
C PRO A 310 -17.42 5.36 0.61
N PRO A 311 -16.82 5.87 1.70
CA PRO A 311 -16.16 5.03 2.69
C PRO A 311 -17.13 4.06 3.35
N LEU A 312 -16.60 2.90 3.75
CA LEU A 312 -17.32 1.97 4.59
C LEU A 312 -17.52 2.55 5.99
N VAL A 313 -18.59 2.13 6.67
CA VAL A 313 -18.86 2.55 8.04
C VAL A 313 -18.02 1.71 8.99
N ALA A 314 -17.22 2.35 9.83
CA ALA A 314 -16.28 1.69 10.74
C ALA A 314 -17.01 0.83 11.81
N PRO A 315 -16.65 -0.46 11.97
CA PRO A 315 -17.41 -1.42 12.80
C PRO A 315 -17.42 -1.11 14.30
N ASN A 316 -16.46 -0.33 14.81
CA ASN A 316 -16.40 0.09 16.20
C ASN A 316 -16.68 1.59 16.40
N GLY A 317 -17.07 2.30 15.33
CA GLY A 317 -17.40 3.72 15.37
C GLY A 317 -16.18 4.65 15.51
N ASP A 318 -14.96 4.13 15.42
CA ASP A 318 -13.71 4.90 15.49
C ASP A 318 -12.85 4.57 14.26
N VAL A 319 -12.89 5.43 13.25
CA VAL A 319 -12.15 5.27 11.97
C VAL A 319 -10.65 5.07 12.20
N GLY A 320 -10.06 5.80 13.15
CA GLY A 320 -8.64 5.70 13.44
C GLY A 320 -8.27 4.33 14.02
N VAL A 321 -9.02 3.88 15.03
CA VAL A 321 -8.75 2.61 15.70
C VAL A 321 -9.16 1.41 14.84
N ASP A 322 -10.25 1.50 14.08
CA ASP A 322 -10.62 0.46 13.12
C ASP A 322 -9.57 0.33 12.00
N GLY A 323 -8.96 1.45 11.57
CA GLY A 323 -7.76 1.45 10.73
C GLY A 323 -6.54 0.81 11.42
N MET A 324 -6.31 1.11 12.71
CA MET A 324 -5.25 0.43 13.47
C MET A 324 -5.46 -1.09 13.52
N VAL A 325 -6.70 -1.58 13.66
CA VAL A 325 -6.99 -3.03 13.66
C VAL A 325 -6.59 -3.68 12.35
N ILE A 326 -6.90 -3.07 11.19
CA ILE A 326 -6.47 -3.58 9.87
C ILE A 326 -4.94 -3.71 9.80
N ASN A 327 -4.23 -2.68 10.26
CA ASN A 327 -2.77 -2.67 10.23
C ASN A 327 -2.18 -3.63 11.26
N LEU A 328 -2.80 -3.75 12.44
CA LEU A 328 -2.39 -4.67 13.49
C LEU A 328 -2.54 -6.12 13.05
N ALA A 329 -3.66 -6.46 12.40
CA ALA A 329 -3.87 -7.75 11.76
C ALA A 329 -2.75 -8.06 10.76
N THR A 330 -2.44 -7.10 9.89
CA THR A 330 -1.37 -7.23 8.89
C THR A 330 -0.01 -7.50 9.52
N VAL A 331 0.41 -6.65 10.46
CA VAL A 331 1.76 -6.75 11.05
C VAL A 331 1.89 -7.93 12.00
N LEU A 332 0.84 -8.34 12.74
CA LEU A 332 0.91 -9.52 13.59
C LEU A 332 1.03 -10.81 12.78
N ALA A 333 0.29 -10.93 11.67
CA ALA A 333 0.44 -12.06 10.76
C ALA A 333 1.88 -12.13 10.22
N GLY A 334 2.42 -11.00 9.74
CA GLY A 334 3.83 -10.89 9.35
C GLY A 334 4.78 -11.29 10.48
N THR A 335 4.57 -10.78 11.69
CA THR A 335 5.42 -11.06 12.85
C THR A 335 5.48 -12.55 13.20
N VAL A 336 4.37 -13.29 13.10
CA VAL A 336 4.38 -14.72 13.42
C VAL A 336 4.93 -15.59 12.28
N THR A 337 4.78 -15.15 11.04
CA THR A 337 5.26 -15.87 9.85
C THR A 337 6.66 -15.45 9.39
N ASP A 338 7.17 -14.33 9.86
CA ASP A 338 8.50 -13.79 9.54
C ASP A 338 9.07 -12.88 10.66
N PRO A 339 9.22 -13.36 11.90
CA PRO A 339 9.65 -12.53 13.04
C PRO A 339 11.05 -11.90 12.89
N PHE A 340 11.91 -12.47 12.04
CA PHE A 340 13.33 -12.11 11.95
C PHE A 340 13.81 -11.86 10.50
N ASN A 341 12.89 -11.58 9.57
CA ASN A 341 13.16 -11.32 8.14
C ASN A 341 13.83 -12.49 7.40
N ASN A 342 13.49 -13.71 7.78
CA ASN A 342 13.95 -14.96 7.18
C ASN A 342 12.90 -16.09 7.25
N GLY A 343 11.63 -15.77 7.52
CA GLY A 343 10.49 -16.68 7.53
C GLY A 343 9.80 -16.73 6.16
N TYR A 344 8.55 -16.27 6.07
CA TYR A 344 7.76 -16.27 4.83
C TYR A 344 7.65 -14.89 4.19
N PHE A 345 8.29 -14.70 3.03
CA PHE A 345 8.12 -13.49 2.24
C PHE A 345 8.45 -13.67 0.75
N GLN A 346 8.01 -12.72 -0.07
CA GLN A 346 8.43 -12.55 -1.46
C GLN A 346 8.88 -11.11 -1.72
N GLY A 347 9.85 -10.93 -2.60
CA GLY A 347 10.36 -9.63 -2.99
C GLY A 347 11.63 -9.23 -2.22
N PRO A 348 12.10 -7.99 -2.43
CA PRO A 348 13.32 -7.50 -1.79
C PRO A 348 13.12 -7.31 -0.29
N ALA A 349 14.19 -7.45 0.49
CA ALA A 349 14.17 -7.26 1.95
C ALA A 349 13.74 -5.84 2.38
N THR A 350 13.78 -4.87 1.48
CA THR A 350 13.36 -3.48 1.73
C THR A 350 11.84 -3.28 1.63
N ALA A 351 11.12 -4.17 0.94
CA ALA A 351 9.67 -4.12 0.76
C ALA A 351 9.09 -5.53 0.54
N PRO A 352 9.21 -6.44 1.53
CA PRO A 352 8.71 -7.80 1.40
C PRO A 352 7.18 -7.83 1.38
N LEU A 353 6.62 -8.63 0.48
CA LEU A 353 5.26 -9.12 0.58
C LEU A 353 5.24 -10.29 1.56
N GLU A 354 4.35 -10.23 2.54
CA GLU A 354 4.21 -11.19 3.63
C GLU A 354 2.76 -11.67 3.71
N ALA A 355 2.42 -12.47 4.73
CA ALA A 355 1.16 -13.18 4.86
C ALA A 355 -0.09 -12.36 4.53
N VAL A 356 -0.15 -11.11 4.96
CA VAL A 356 -1.31 -10.22 4.73
C VAL A 356 -0.99 -9.07 3.78
N SER A 357 0.25 -8.53 3.79
CA SER A 357 0.62 -7.45 2.87
C SER A 357 0.60 -7.88 1.41
N ALA A 358 0.78 -9.17 1.12
CA ALA A 358 0.56 -9.78 -0.19
C ALA A 358 -0.90 -9.64 -0.71
N CYS A 359 -1.85 -9.44 0.20
CA CYS A 359 -3.29 -9.38 -0.07
C CYS A 359 -3.89 -7.99 0.21
N THR A 360 -3.05 -6.95 0.14
CA THR A 360 -3.44 -5.57 0.46
C THR A 360 -4.70 -5.15 -0.27
N GLY A 361 -5.66 -4.63 0.48
CA GLY A 361 -6.91 -4.05 -0.02
C GLY A 361 -8.02 -5.05 -0.35
N ILE A 362 -7.78 -6.34 -0.17
CA ILE A 362 -8.80 -7.39 -0.35
C ILE A 362 -9.45 -7.65 1.01
N PHE A 363 -10.73 -7.33 1.19
CA PHE A 363 -11.47 -7.59 2.43
C PHE A 363 -12.66 -8.54 2.26
N GLY A 364 -13.18 -8.67 1.04
CA GLY A 364 -14.28 -9.56 0.71
C GLY A 364 -14.25 -10.05 -0.73
N SER A 365 -15.15 -10.97 -1.06
CA SER A 365 -15.28 -11.54 -2.39
C SER A 365 -15.48 -10.47 -3.48
N GLY A 366 -14.76 -10.64 -4.60
CA GLY A 366 -14.80 -9.71 -5.73
C GLY A 366 -14.07 -8.39 -5.51
N ALA A 367 -13.20 -8.27 -4.50
CA ALA A 367 -12.36 -7.09 -4.31
C ALA A 367 -11.46 -6.81 -5.54
N TYR A 368 -11.21 -5.54 -5.81
CA TYR A 368 -10.30 -5.05 -6.84
C TYR A 368 -9.77 -3.66 -6.42
N PRO A 369 -8.74 -3.10 -7.07
CA PRO A 369 -8.21 -1.80 -6.67
C PRO A 369 -9.28 -0.70 -6.53
N GLY A 370 -9.46 -0.17 -5.32
CA GLY A 370 -10.47 0.83 -4.97
C GLY A 370 -11.84 0.29 -4.53
N TYR A 371 -12.04 -1.03 -4.52
CA TYR A 371 -13.22 -1.70 -3.98
C TYR A 371 -12.81 -2.81 -3.01
N ALA A 372 -13.20 -2.66 -1.74
CA ALA A 372 -12.82 -3.58 -0.66
C ALA A 372 -13.36 -5.02 -0.83
N GLY A 373 -14.30 -5.23 -1.76
CA GLY A 373 -15.02 -6.49 -1.90
C GLY A 373 -16.38 -6.45 -1.22
N SER A 374 -17.16 -7.51 -1.44
CA SER A 374 -18.47 -7.68 -0.80
C SER A 374 -18.27 -8.07 0.66
N VAL A 375 -18.73 -7.22 1.58
CA VAL A 375 -18.59 -7.42 3.04
C VAL A 375 -19.95 -7.40 3.72
N LEU A 376 -20.01 -7.84 4.97
CA LEU A 376 -21.25 -7.83 5.75
C LEU A 376 -21.55 -6.42 6.23
N THR A 377 -22.84 -6.13 6.43
CA THR A 377 -23.32 -4.85 6.98
C THR A 377 -24.19 -5.11 8.19
N ASP A 378 -23.90 -4.44 9.29
CA ASP A 378 -24.76 -4.45 10.48
C ASP A 378 -26.04 -3.67 10.21
N LYS A 379 -27.20 -4.30 10.45
CA LYS A 379 -28.50 -3.69 10.14
C LYS A 379 -28.86 -2.52 11.06
N ALA A 380 -28.34 -2.48 12.27
CA ALA A 380 -28.67 -1.46 13.26
C ALA A 380 -27.77 -0.23 13.13
N THR A 381 -26.48 -0.44 12.89
CA THR A 381 -25.47 0.64 12.84
C THR A 381 -25.05 1.02 11.42
N GLY A 382 -25.34 0.18 10.42
CA GLY A 382 -24.82 0.32 9.06
C GLY A 382 -23.34 -0.05 8.94
N ALA A 383 -22.70 -0.55 10.01
CA ALA A 383 -21.27 -0.77 10.03
C ALA A 383 -20.83 -1.97 9.18
N SER A 384 -19.73 -1.81 8.45
CA SER A 384 -19.20 -2.82 7.54
C SER A 384 -18.16 -3.70 8.24
N TYR A 385 -18.30 -5.02 8.10
CA TYR A 385 -17.42 -5.98 8.78
C TYR A 385 -17.33 -7.29 7.99
N ASN A 386 -16.33 -8.10 8.31
CA ASN A 386 -16.24 -9.47 7.81
C ASN A 386 -15.88 -10.48 8.92
N ALA A 387 -15.61 -10.04 10.14
CA ALA A 387 -15.26 -10.88 11.26
C ALA A 387 -16.01 -10.47 12.54
N GLN A 388 -16.54 -11.45 13.25
CA GLN A 388 -17.03 -11.30 14.63
C GLN A 388 -15.89 -11.56 15.63
N GLY A 389 -15.85 -10.78 16.71
CA GLY A 389 -14.94 -11.00 17.83
C GLY A 389 -15.67 -11.06 19.17
N VAL A 390 -14.87 -11.11 20.25
CA VAL A 390 -15.39 -11.14 21.62
C VAL A 390 -16.17 -9.88 21.96
N SER A 391 -16.95 -9.92 23.04
CA SER A 391 -17.69 -8.76 23.55
C SER A 391 -18.66 -8.13 22.55
N GLY A 392 -19.12 -8.90 21.55
CA GLY A 392 -20.00 -8.41 20.47
C GLY A 392 -19.31 -7.49 19.47
N ARG A 393 -17.98 -7.38 19.51
CA ARG A 393 -17.19 -6.56 18.60
C ARG A 393 -17.24 -7.12 17.18
N LYS A 394 -17.14 -6.21 16.22
CA LYS A 394 -17.04 -6.53 14.80
C LYS A 394 -15.77 -5.91 14.25
N TYR A 395 -15.18 -6.58 13.27
CA TYR A 395 -13.93 -6.16 12.65
C TYR A 395 -13.98 -6.37 11.14
N LEU A 396 -13.22 -5.55 10.44
CA LEU A 396 -12.91 -5.75 9.04
C LEU A 396 -11.44 -6.13 8.93
N LEU A 397 -11.17 -7.34 8.45
CA LEU A 397 -9.82 -7.90 8.37
C LEU A 397 -9.42 -8.13 6.92
N PRO A 398 -8.19 -7.78 6.52
CA PRO A 398 -7.70 -8.05 5.18
C PRO A 398 -7.64 -9.56 4.92
N ALA A 399 -7.71 -9.96 3.65
CA ALA A 399 -7.45 -11.32 3.25
C ALA A 399 -6.03 -11.73 3.65
N MET A 400 -5.85 -13.02 3.93
CA MET A 400 -4.54 -13.59 4.22
C MET A 400 -4.15 -14.54 3.09
N TRP A 401 -2.89 -14.51 2.69
CA TRP A 401 -2.34 -15.46 1.75
C TRP A 401 -2.43 -16.87 2.33
N ASP A 402 -3.12 -17.78 1.64
CA ASP A 402 -3.17 -19.18 2.04
C ASP A 402 -2.13 -19.96 1.22
N PRO A 403 -1.01 -20.41 1.84
CA PRO A 403 0.03 -21.13 1.11
C PRO A 403 -0.43 -22.49 0.57
N LYS A 404 -1.56 -23.05 1.05
CA LYS A 404 -2.10 -24.31 0.52
C LYS A 404 -2.85 -24.12 -0.79
N THR A 405 -3.60 -23.03 -0.93
CA THR A 405 -4.37 -22.73 -2.14
C THR A 405 -3.66 -21.78 -3.09
N SER A 406 -2.58 -21.13 -2.62
CA SER A 406 -1.86 -20.07 -3.34
C SER A 406 -2.80 -18.94 -3.77
N THR A 407 -3.66 -18.50 -2.85
CA THR A 407 -4.62 -17.42 -3.07
C THR A 407 -4.78 -16.55 -1.83
N CYS A 408 -5.19 -15.29 -2.02
CA CYS A 408 -5.67 -14.44 -0.93
C CYS A 408 -7.06 -14.92 -0.47
N LYS A 409 -7.14 -15.44 0.75
CA LYS A 409 -8.37 -15.99 1.33
C LYS A 409 -9.14 -14.92 2.08
N THR A 410 -10.38 -14.66 1.66
CA THR A 410 -11.34 -13.81 2.37
C THR A 410 -12.21 -14.64 3.32
N LEU A 411 -12.83 -13.98 4.31
CA LEU A 411 -13.83 -14.59 5.18
C LEU A 411 -15.23 -14.68 4.54
N VAL A 412 -15.51 -13.80 3.58
CA VAL A 412 -16.81 -13.55 2.94
C VAL A 412 -16.65 -13.24 1.45
#